data_AF-A0A4P7SU21-F1
#
_entry.id   AF-A0A4P7SU21-F1
#
_cell.length_a   1.000
_cell.length_b   1.000
_cell.length_c   1.000
_cell.angle_alpha   90.00
_cell.angle_beta   90.00
_cell.angle_gamma   90.00
#
_symmetry.space_group_name_H-M   'P 1'
#
loop_
_entity.id
_entity.type
_entity.pdbx_description
1 polymer ?
#
loop_
_entity_poly.entity_id
_entity_poly.type
_entity_poly.pdbx_seq_one_letter_code
_entity_poly.pdbx_strand_id
1 'polypeptide(L)'
;MREPAWRKTGNTPDYRFSLANERTFLAWIRTSLALIAGALAIDQLAPSIAPGPVRIALCVVLAVLGAGLAALAYHRWGQMEAAMRNNRELPFSGLMLVMTIGVAAAAFTFAVLILVAR
;
A
#
# COMPACT_ATOMS: atom_id res chain seq x y z
N MET A 1 -6.49 0.40 23.74
CA MET A 1 -5.58 0.75 22.63
C MET A 1 -4.97 2.12 22.93
N ARG A 2 -3.64 2.28 22.88
CA ARG A 2 -3.01 3.59 23.15
C ARG A 2 -3.39 4.56 22.03
N GLU A 3 -3.96 5.71 22.38
CA GLU A 3 -4.22 6.76 21.40
C GLU A 3 -2.91 7.26 20.82
N PRO A 4 -2.80 7.37 19.49
CA PRO A 4 -1.58 7.87 18.87
C PRO A 4 -1.34 9.34 19.25
N ALA A 5 -0.08 9.71 19.46
CA ALA A 5 0.30 11.01 20.02
C ALA A 5 -0.23 12.21 19.23
N TRP A 6 -0.36 12.08 17.91
CA TRP A 6 -0.92 13.13 17.05
C TRP A 6 -2.40 13.43 17.34
N ARG A 7 -3.16 12.51 17.95
CA ARG A 7 -4.58 12.72 18.28
C ARG A 7 -4.78 13.67 19.48
N LYS A 8 -3.75 13.81 20.32
CA LYS A 8 -3.76 14.61 21.56
C LYS A 8 -3.33 16.07 21.35
N THR A 9 -3.02 16.46 20.12
CA THR A 9 -2.49 17.79 19.79
C THR A 9 -3.34 18.45 18.70
N GLY A 10 -3.37 19.79 18.69
CA GLY A 10 -4.11 20.60 17.73
C GLY A 10 -5.63 20.61 17.95
N ASN A 11 -6.35 21.28 17.04
CA ASN A 11 -7.81 21.28 17.03
C ASN A 11 -8.33 20.07 16.24
N THR A 12 -9.53 19.60 16.58
CA THR A 12 -10.21 18.56 15.81
C THR A 12 -10.38 19.04 14.36
N PRO A 13 -9.86 18.31 13.35
CA PRO A 13 -10.02 18.70 11.96
C PRO A 13 -11.49 18.70 11.57
N ASP A 14 -11.85 19.51 10.58
CA ASP A 14 -13.18 19.41 9.97
C ASP A 14 -13.36 17.97 9.44
N TYR A 15 -14.47 17.38 9.88
CA TYR A 15 -14.88 16.02 9.59
C TYR A 15 -14.86 15.71 8.09
N ARG A 16 -15.19 16.68 7.22
CA ARG A 16 -15.15 16.49 5.76
C ARG A 16 -13.75 16.13 5.24
N PHE A 17 -12.70 16.77 5.75
CA PHE A 17 -11.33 16.49 5.31
C PHE A 17 -10.81 15.18 5.90
N SER A 18 -11.18 14.87 7.14
CA SER A 18 -10.86 13.58 7.76
C SER A 18 -11.52 12.41 7.00
N LEU A 19 -12.79 12.55 6.59
CA LEU A 19 -13.50 11.56 5.77
C LEU A 19 -12.88 11.40 4.37
N ALA A 20 -12.40 12.48 3.75
CA ALA A 20 -11.68 12.41 2.48
C ALA A 20 -10.36 11.63 2.60
N ASN A 21 -9.61 11.85 3.70
CA ASN A 21 -8.39 11.12 4.01
C ASN A 21 -8.68 9.63 4.25
N GLU A 22 -9.73 9.31 5.02
CA GLU A 22 -10.17 7.93 5.27
C GLU A 22 -10.54 7.20 3.97
N ARG A 23 -11.29 7.83 3.05
CA ARG A 23 -11.59 7.21 1.73
C ARG A 23 -10.34 6.87 0.96
N THR A 24 -9.33 7.74 1.00
CA THR A 24 -8.05 7.49 0.33
C THR A 24 -7.31 6.34 0.99
N PHE A 25 -7.29 6.28 2.33
CA PHE A 25 -6.75 5.16 3.08
C PHE A 25 -7.44 3.84 2.73
N LEU A 26 -8.78 3.81 2.70
CA LEU A 26 -9.55 2.60 2.37
C LEU A 26 -9.33 2.14 0.93
N ALA A 27 -9.17 3.07 -0.01
CA ALA A 27 -8.80 2.73 -1.39
C ALA A 27 -7.44 2.03 -1.44
N TRP A 28 -6.49 2.43 -0.60
CA TRP A 28 -5.15 1.85 -0.56
C TRP A 28 -5.11 0.49 0.12
N ILE A 29 -5.87 0.33 1.21
CA ILE A 29 -6.06 -0.98 1.86
C ILE A 29 -6.67 -1.97 0.86
N ARG A 30 -7.62 -1.54 0.03
CA ARG A 30 -8.18 -2.38 -1.03
C ARG A 30 -7.11 -2.90 -1.99
N THR A 31 -6.24 -2.02 -2.49
CA THR A 31 -5.16 -2.42 -3.39
C THR A 31 -4.15 -3.34 -2.70
N SER A 32 -3.80 -3.07 -1.44
CA SER A 32 -2.96 -3.97 -0.63
C SER A 32 -3.55 -5.38 -0.53
N LEU A 33 -4.84 -5.46 -0.19
CA LEU A 33 -5.55 -6.73 -0.07
C LEU A 33 -5.62 -7.46 -1.41
N ALA A 34 -5.83 -6.74 -2.52
CA ALA A 34 -5.83 -7.33 -3.85
C ALA A 34 -4.47 -7.94 -4.21
N LEU A 35 -3.35 -7.28 -3.86
CA LEU A 35 -2.00 -7.82 -4.07
C LEU A 35 -1.76 -9.11 -3.27
N ILE A 36 -2.13 -9.10 -1.99
CA ILE A 36 -1.98 -10.27 -1.10
C ILE A 36 -2.87 -11.43 -1.58
N ALA A 37 -4.11 -11.15 -1.95
CA ALA A 37 -5.02 -12.14 -2.51
C ALA A 37 -4.49 -12.69 -3.85
N GLY A 38 -3.90 -11.85 -4.69
CA GLY A 38 -3.23 -12.28 -5.93
C GLY A 38 -2.06 -13.23 -5.66
N ALA A 39 -1.23 -12.94 -4.65
CA ALA A 39 -0.15 -13.85 -4.22
C ALA A 39 -0.68 -15.23 -3.82
N LEU A 40 -1.73 -15.26 -2.98
CA LEU A 40 -2.39 -16.50 -2.55
C LEU A 40 -3.03 -17.25 -3.73
N ALA A 41 -3.67 -16.52 -4.65
CA ALA A 41 -4.27 -17.11 -5.83
C ALA A 41 -3.23 -17.76 -6.74
N ILE A 42 -2.07 -17.14 -6.94
CA ILE A 42 -0.97 -17.72 -7.73
C ILE A 42 -0.43 -18.99 -7.07
N ASP A 43 -0.25 -18.97 -5.75
CA ASP A 43 0.26 -20.14 -5.03
C ASP A 43 -0.70 -21.34 -5.09
N GLN A 44 -2.00 -21.08 -4.95
CA GLN A 44 -3.02 -22.12 -4.81
C GLN A 44 -3.67 -22.55 -6.12
N LEU A 45 -3.95 -21.62 -7.04
CA LEU A 45 -4.70 -21.88 -8.28
C LEU A 45 -3.80 -22.06 -9.50
N ALA A 46 -2.54 -21.62 -9.45
CA ALA A 46 -1.65 -21.63 -10.62
C ALA A 46 -0.29 -22.30 -10.36
N PRO A 47 -0.25 -23.55 -9.82
CA PRO A 47 1.01 -24.19 -9.47
C PRO A 47 1.92 -24.48 -10.68
N SER A 48 1.36 -24.63 -11.89
CA SER A 48 2.09 -24.88 -13.13
C SER A 48 2.50 -23.63 -13.90
N ILE A 49 2.21 -22.42 -13.39
CA ILE A 49 2.45 -21.16 -14.12
C ILE A 49 3.94 -20.82 -14.30
N ALA A 50 4.79 -21.32 -13.39
CA ALA A 50 6.22 -21.07 -13.37
C ALA A 50 6.95 -22.18 -12.59
N PRO A 51 8.28 -22.32 -12.79
CA PRO A 51 9.11 -23.18 -11.94
C PRO A 51 8.94 -22.85 -10.46
N GLY A 52 8.96 -23.86 -9.59
CA GLY A 52 8.68 -23.71 -8.15
C GLY A 52 9.38 -22.52 -7.47
N PRO A 53 10.70 -22.33 -7.63
CA PRO A 53 11.41 -21.20 -7.03
C PRO A 53 10.92 -19.82 -7.52
N VAL A 54 10.58 -19.73 -8.80
CA VAL A 54 10.12 -18.50 -9.46
C VAL A 54 8.72 -18.12 -8.96
N ARG A 55 7.83 -19.11 -8.84
CA ARG A 55 6.48 -18.91 -8.29
C ARG A 55 6.52 -18.44 -6.84
N ILE A 56 7.35 -19.06 -6.01
CA ILE A 56 7.52 -18.67 -4.61
C ILE A 56 8.03 -17.24 -4.51
N ALA A 57 9.05 -16.87 -5.31
CA ALA A 57 9.56 -15.51 -5.35
C ALA A 57 8.46 -14.50 -5.71
N LEU A 58 7.59 -14.81 -6.68
CA LEU A 58 6.47 -13.97 -7.07
C LEU A 58 5.46 -13.78 -5.93
N CYS A 59 5.05 -14.86 -5.27
CA CYS A 59 4.13 -14.80 -4.13
C CYS A 59 4.71 -13.95 -3.00
N VAL A 60 5.99 -14.12 -2.69
CA VAL A 60 6.68 -13.34 -1.65
C VAL A 60 6.74 -11.85 -2.03
N VAL A 61 7.11 -11.52 -3.26
CA VAL A 61 7.16 -10.12 -3.72
C VAL A 61 5.78 -9.46 -3.63
N LEU A 62 4.73 -10.13 -4.10
CA LEU A 62 3.37 -9.60 -4.03
C LEU A 62 2.88 -9.41 -2.59
N ALA A 63 3.18 -10.36 -1.70
CA ALA A 63 2.85 -10.26 -0.29
C ALA A 63 3.59 -9.10 0.39
N VAL A 64 4.89 -8.94 0.12
CA VAL A 64 5.70 -7.83 0.66
C VAL A 64 5.22 -6.48 0.14
N LEU A 65 4.91 -6.37 -1.15
CA LEU A 65 4.35 -5.15 -1.73
C LEU A 65 2.99 -4.80 -1.13
N GLY A 66 2.11 -5.77 -0.94
CA GLY A 66 0.83 -5.58 -0.27
C GLY A 66 1.01 -5.09 1.17
N ALA A 67 1.84 -5.79 1.96
CA ALA A 67 2.12 -5.41 3.35
C ALA A 67 2.75 -4.00 3.45
N GLY A 68 3.71 -3.69 2.58
CA GLY A 68 4.33 -2.36 2.49
C GLY A 68 3.31 -1.27 2.14
N LEU A 69 2.39 -1.56 1.21
CA LEU A 69 1.32 -0.63 0.84
C LEU A 69 0.35 -0.36 2.00
N ALA A 70 -0.04 -1.39 2.76
CA ALA A 70 -0.86 -1.22 3.96
C ALA A 70 -0.16 -0.36 5.02
N ALA A 71 1.12 -0.60 5.28
CA ALA A 71 1.91 0.18 6.23
C ALA A 71 2.03 1.66 5.79
N LEU A 72 2.31 1.89 4.51
CA LEU A 72 2.40 3.23 3.93
C LEU A 72 1.06 3.97 3.99
N ALA A 73 -0.06 3.27 3.76
CA ALA A 73 -1.40 3.83 3.89
C ALA A 73 -1.66 4.36 5.29
N TYR A 74 -1.32 3.56 6.31
CA TYR A 74 -1.51 3.95 7.71
C TYR A 74 -0.62 5.14 8.10
N HIS A 75 0.65 5.11 7.72
CA HIS A 75 1.60 6.18 8.01
C HIS A 75 1.17 7.50 7.35
N ARG A 76 0.79 7.45 6.06
CA ARG A 76 0.27 8.62 5.33
C ARG A 76 -0.99 9.18 5.99
N TRP A 77 -1.94 8.32 6.32
CA TRP A 77 -3.19 8.75 6.95
C TRP A 77 -2.92 9.54 8.25
N GLY A 78 -2.03 9.02 9.11
CA GLY A 78 -1.63 9.68 10.36
C GLY A 78 -0.90 11.00 10.14
N GLN A 79 -0.01 11.09 9.15
CA GLN A 79 0.67 12.34 8.80
C GLN A 79 -0.29 13.44 8.34
N MET A 80 -1.25 13.08 7.48
CA MET A 80 -2.27 14.01 6.98
C MET A 80 -3.16 14.49 8.12
N GLU A 81 -3.60 13.58 8.99
CA GLU A 81 -4.43 13.92 10.15
C GLU A 81 -3.68 14.84 11.13
N ALA A 82 -2.38 14.59 11.37
CA ALA A 82 -1.54 15.43 12.21
C ALA A 82 -1.30 16.83 11.60
N ALA A 83 -1.13 16.94 10.28
CA ALA A 83 -0.96 18.22 9.59
C ALA A 83 -2.26 19.05 9.65
N MET A 84 -3.41 18.42 9.39
CA MET A 84 -4.72 19.05 9.47
C MET A 84 -5.03 19.57 10.88
N ARG A 85 -4.71 18.81 11.92
CA ARG A 85 -4.90 19.21 13.33
C ARG A 85 -4.11 20.45 13.73
N ASN A 86 -2.89 20.58 13.19
CA ASN A 86 -1.97 21.67 13.52
C ASN A 86 -2.05 22.84 12.53
N ASN A 87 -3.07 22.87 11.67
CA ASN A 87 -3.29 23.88 10.63
C ASN A 87 -2.03 24.15 9.78
N ARG A 88 -1.24 23.09 9.53
CA ARG A 88 -0.03 23.15 8.70
C ARG A 88 -0.40 22.84 7.26
N GLU A 89 0.42 23.34 6.33
CA GLU A 89 0.32 22.96 4.92
C GLU A 89 0.29 21.44 4.78
N LEU A 90 -0.64 20.93 3.97
CA LEU A 90 -0.73 19.51 3.67
C LEU A 90 0.59 19.10 2.99
N PRO A 91 1.40 18.22 3.62
CA PRO A 91 2.71 17.91 3.09
C PRO A 91 2.54 17.30 1.69
N PHE A 92 3.21 17.89 0.70
CA PHE A 92 3.34 17.33 -0.63
C PHE A 92 4.13 16.02 -0.51
N SER A 93 3.44 14.94 -0.17
CA SER A 93 4.12 13.69 0.13
C SER A 93 4.59 13.11 -1.20
N GLY A 94 5.91 12.89 -1.36
CA GLY A 94 6.52 12.09 -2.44
C GLY A 94 5.98 10.66 -2.55
N LEU A 95 4.98 10.34 -1.74
CA LEU A 95 4.05 9.24 -1.86
C LEU A 95 3.51 8.97 -3.27
N MET A 96 3.22 10.00 -4.06
CA MET A 96 2.82 9.80 -5.46
C MET A 96 3.95 9.12 -6.24
N LEU A 97 5.19 9.54 -6.00
CA LEU A 97 6.41 8.94 -6.55
C LEU A 97 6.63 7.51 -6.00
N VAL A 98 6.42 7.29 -4.69
CA VAL A 98 6.52 5.93 -4.08
C VAL A 98 5.49 4.98 -4.66
N MET A 99 4.25 5.44 -4.90
CA MET A 99 3.21 4.65 -5.57
C MET A 99 3.60 4.32 -7.01
N THR A 100 4.07 5.31 -7.77
CA THR A 100 4.54 5.11 -9.14
C THR A 100 5.67 4.08 -9.19
N ILE A 101 6.66 4.19 -8.30
CA ILE A 101 7.78 3.24 -8.22
C ILE A 101 7.29 1.86 -7.81
N GLY A 102 6.41 1.75 -6.82
CA GLY A 102 5.88 0.47 -6.35
C GLY A 102 5.09 -0.28 -7.43
N VAL A 103 4.23 0.43 -8.17
CA VAL A 103 3.48 -0.15 -9.29
C VAL A 103 4.41 -0.49 -10.46
N ALA A 104 5.35 0.38 -10.81
CA ALA A 104 6.33 0.11 -11.86
C ALA A 104 7.21 -1.10 -11.53
N ALA A 105 7.67 -1.24 -10.28
CA ALA A 105 8.45 -2.38 -9.82
C ALA A 105 7.64 -3.68 -9.86
N ALA A 106 6.37 -3.65 -9.44
CA ALA A 106 5.48 -4.81 -9.54
C ALA A 106 5.29 -5.24 -11.01
N ALA A 107 5.01 -4.28 -11.90
CA ALA A 107 4.82 -4.53 -13.31
C ALA A 107 6.10 -5.05 -13.99
N PHE A 108 7.25 -4.46 -13.67
CA PHE A 108 8.56 -4.91 -14.15
C PHE A 108 8.87 -6.33 -13.69
N THR A 109 8.62 -6.64 -12.41
CA THR A 109 8.83 -7.99 -11.87
C THR A 109 7.96 -8.99 -12.62
N PHE A 110 6.66 -8.70 -12.81
CA PHE A 110 5.77 -9.55 -13.62
C PHE A 110 6.27 -9.73 -15.05
N ALA A 111 6.71 -8.66 -15.71
CA ALA A 111 7.18 -8.71 -17.09
C ALA A 111 8.44 -9.58 -17.25
N VAL A 112 9.43 -9.41 -16.36
CA VAL A 112 10.65 -10.24 -16.35
C VAL A 112 10.30 -11.70 -16.12
N LEU A 113 9.39 -11.98 -15.19
CA LEU A 113 8.97 -13.34 -14.88
C LEU A 113 8.28 -14.05 -16.06
N ILE A 114 7.37 -13.36 -16.76
CA ILE A 114 6.72 -13.91 -17.96
C ILE A 114 7.75 -14.21 -19.05
N LEU A 115 8.77 -13.35 -19.18
CA LEU A 115 9.79 -13.48 -20.21
C LEU A 115 10.78 -14.63 -19.92
N VAL A 116 11.03 -14.92 -18.64
CA VAL A 116 11.88 -16.05 -18.19
C VAL A 116 11.10 -17.37 -18.16
N ALA A 117 9.79 -17.35 -17.96
CA ALA A 117 8.93 -18.53 -17.91
C ALA A 117 8.41 -19.00 -19.28
N ARG A 118 8.62 -18.22 -20.34
CA ARG A 118 8.43 -18.64 -21.74
C ARG A 118 9.69 -19.30 -22.29
#